data_AF-A0A1M4XA13-F1
#
_entry.id   AF-A0A1M4XA13-F1
#
_cell.length_a   1.000
_cell.length_b   1.000
_cell.length_c   1.000
_cell.angle_alpha   90.00
_cell.angle_beta   90.00
_cell.angle_gamma   90.00
#
_symmetry.space_group_name_H-M   'P 1'
#
loop_
_entity.id
_entity.type
_entity.pdbx_description
1 polymer ?
#
loop_
_entity_poly.entity_id
_entity_poly.type
_entity_poly.pdbx_seq_one_letter_code
_entity_poly.pdbx_strand_id
1 'polypeptide(L)'
;MLEIWKQPLLRFIIVGVLNTLHYYLLYLFFIHLLGLNYLVAHILAFLISMIGSFFMNSYFTYQTKPTLKKFFQFPLTYVVNISVSTSSAYFFVSILNWDKDISPLLASLVAIPFTFIVSKKILKTQNDI
;
A
#
# COMPACT_ATOMS: atom_id res chain seq x y z
N MET A 1 -7.69 8.58 25.44
CA MET A 1 -6.56 8.73 24.49
C MET A 1 -5.89 7.40 24.09
N LEU A 2 -6.48 6.21 24.38
CA LEU A 2 -5.79 4.91 24.21
C LEU A 2 -6.56 3.79 23.45
N GLU A 3 -7.73 4.07 22.86
CA GLU A 3 -8.44 3.03 22.07
C GLU A 3 -8.16 3.08 20.57
N ILE A 4 -7.80 4.24 20.02
CA ILE A 4 -7.60 4.40 18.56
C ILE A 4 -6.39 3.57 18.08
N TRP A 5 -5.39 3.37 18.94
CA TRP A 5 -4.19 2.57 18.65
C TRP A 5 -4.42 1.07 18.63
N LYS A 6 -5.57 0.57 19.11
CA LYS A 6 -5.95 -0.86 19.00
C LYS A 6 -6.52 -1.22 17.63
N GLN A 7 -6.82 -0.24 16.78
CA GLN A 7 -7.38 -0.53 15.46
C GLN A 7 -6.27 -0.79 14.43
N PRO A 8 -6.08 -2.03 13.96
CA PRO A 8 -5.08 -2.34 12.94
C PRO A 8 -5.28 -1.55 11.64
N LEU A 9 -6.50 -1.08 11.36
CA LEU A 9 -6.79 -0.22 10.21
C LEU A 9 -6.05 1.13 10.29
N LEU A 10 -6.02 1.78 11.47
CA LEU A 10 -5.33 3.07 11.61
C LEU A 10 -3.82 2.89 11.40
N ARG A 11 -3.23 1.86 12.00
CA ARG A 11 -1.81 1.53 11.81
C ARG A 11 -1.51 1.22 10.35
N PHE A 12 -2.41 0.51 9.66
CA PHE A 12 -2.29 0.24 8.24
C PHE A 12 -2.29 1.53 7.39
N ILE A 13 -3.20 2.47 7.69
CA ILE A 13 -3.24 3.78 7.00
C ILE A 13 -1.95 4.56 7.26
N ILE A 14 -1.48 4.62 8.51
CA ILE A 14 -0.21 5.30 8.86
C ILE A 14 0.96 4.68 8.11
N VAL A 15 1.07 3.35 8.10
CA VAL A 15 2.12 2.65 7.34
C VAL A 15 1.98 2.92 5.84
N GLY A 16 0.75 3.00 5.30
CA GLY A 16 0.51 3.38 3.91
C GLY A 16 1.03 4.78 3.57
N VAL A 17 0.75 5.77 4.42
CA VAL A 17 1.26 7.15 4.24
C VAL A 17 2.78 7.20 4.32
N LEU A 18 3.36 6.57 5.35
CA LEU A 18 4.81 6.48 5.52
C LEU A 18 5.47 5.76 4.34
N ASN A 19 4.81 4.72 3.81
CA ASN A 19 5.30 3.99 2.66
C ASN A 19 5.33 4.88 1.40
N THR A 20 4.28 5.64 1.14
CA THR A 20 4.23 6.57 -0.01
C THR A 20 5.30 7.66 0.11
N LEU A 21 5.49 8.22 1.30
CA LEU A 21 6.57 9.17 1.56
C LEU A 21 7.94 8.54 1.33
N HIS A 22 8.15 7.32 1.84
CA HIS A 22 9.40 6.59 1.68
C HIS A 22 9.69 6.29 0.20
N TYR A 23 8.70 5.82 -0.56
CA TYR A 23 8.78 5.68 -2.02
C TYR A 23 9.21 6.98 -2.69
N TYR A 24 8.55 8.09 -2.36
CA TYR A 24 8.80 9.36 -3.03
C TYR A 24 10.21 9.89 -2.74
N LEU A 25 10.67 9.76 -1.49
CA LEU A 25 12.04 10.13 -1.11
C LEU A 25 13.08 9.26 -1.83
N LEU A 26 12.86 7.94 -1.92
CA LEU A 26 13.75 7.03 -2.66
C LEU A 26 13.77 7.36 -4.16
N TYR A 27 12.60 7.66 -4.73
CA TYR A 27 12.49 8.05 -6.13
C TYR A 27 13.30 9.32 -6.43
N LEU A 28 13.15 10.36 -5.62
CA LEU A 28 13.92 11.60 -5.74
C LEU A 28 15.41 11.36 -5.53
N PHE A 29 15.79 10.53 -4.55
CA PHE A 29 17.16 10.14 -4.30
C PHE A 29 17.80 9.46 -5.53
N PHE A 30 17.09 8.52 -6.15
CA PHE A 30 17.57 7.80 -7.33
C PHE A 30 17.70 8.68 -8.57
N ILE A 31 16.79 9.63 -8.78
CA ILE A 31 16.89 10.55 -9.91
C ILE A 31 17.98 11.61 -9.67
N HIS A 32 17.92 12.31 -8.54
CA HIS A 32 18.76 13.50 -8.33
C HIS A 32 20.17 13.16 -7.89
N LEU A 33 20.36 12.09 -7.12
CA LEU A 33 21.67 11.75 -6.58
C LEU A 33 22.39 10.68 -7.40
N LEU A 34 21.66 9.71 -7.95
CA LEU A 34 22.24 8.63 -8.76
C LEU A 34 22.10 8.84 -10.28
N GLY A 35 21.33 9.84 -10.72
CA GLY A 35 21.15 10.14 -12.15
C GLY A 35 20.43 9.02 -12.93
N LEU A 36 19.65 8.17 -12.25
CA LEU A 36 18.96 7.06 -12.90
C LEU A 36 17.82 7.55 -13.80
N ASN A 37 17.53 6.77 -14.85
CA ASN A 37 16.33 6.99 -15.66
C ASN A 37 15.08 6.90 -14.79
N TYR A 38 14.10 7.78 -15.03
CA TYR A 38 12.88 7.88 -14.23
C TYR A 38 12.14 6.55 -14.06
N LEU A 39 12.12 5.70 -15.10
CA LEU A 39 11.45 4.41 -15.06
C LEU A 39 12.20 3.44 -14.14
N VAL A 40 13.53 3.43 -14.21
CA VAL A 40 14.39 2.61 -13.35
C VAL A 40 14.30 3.08 -11.90
N ALA A 41 14.38 4.39 -11.67
CA ALA A 41 14.20 4.99 -10.35
C ALA A 41 12.83 4.66 -9.76
N HIS A 42 11.77 4.74 -10.57
CA HIS A 42 10.41 4.38 -10.18
C HIS A 42 10.32 2.91 -9.73
N ILE A 43 10.81 1.98 -10.54
CA ILE A 43 10.75 0.55 -10.23
C ILE A 43 11.56 0.22 -8.97
N LEU A 44 12.78 0.75 -8.83
CA LEU A 44 13.62 0.51 -7.65
C LEU A 44 13.00 1.10 -6.39
N ALA A 45 12.54 2.35 -6.44
CA ALA A 45 11.89 3.01 -5.32
C ALA A 45 10.63 2.24 -4.91
N PHE A 46 9.83 1.79 -5.87
CA PHE A 46 8.63 0.99 -5.63
C PHE A 46 8.96 -0.33 -4.94
N LEU A 47 9.96 -1.08 -5.43
CA LEU A 47 10.34 -2.37 -4.82
C LEU A 47 10.89 -2.21 -3.40
N ILE A 48 11.78 -1.24 -3.18
CA ILE A 48 12.37 -1.00 -1.85
C ILE A 48 11.29 -0.51 -0.87
N SER A 49 10.43 0.40 -1.31
CA SER A 49 9.27 0.85 -0.55
C SER A 49 8.36 -0.32 -0.21
N MET A 50 8.01 -1.18 -1.17
CA MET A 50 7.19 -2.37 -0.94
C MET A 50 7.79 -3.30 0.13
N ILE A 51 9.10 -3.53 0.08
CA ILE A 51 9.82 -4.33 1.09
C ILE A 51 9.69 -3.65 2.47
N GLY A 52 9.92 -2.33 2.55
CA GLY A 52 9.74 -1.56 3.79
C GLY A 52 8.32 -1.66 4.34
N SER A 53 7.31 -1.50 3.48
CA SER A 53 5.88 -1.63 3.82
C SER A 53 5.56 -3.01 4.39
N PHE A 54 6.12 -4.07 3.82
CA PHE A 54 5.93 -5.43 4.31
C PHE A 54 6.44 -5.59 5.74
N PHE A 55 7.64 -5.10 6.04
CA PHE A 55 8.21 -5.18 7.38
C PHE A 55 7.46 -4.30 8.38
N MET A 56 7.11 -3.06 8.00
CA MET A 56 6.32 -2.17 8.84
C MET A 56 4.94 -2.78 9.15
N ASN A 57 4.25 -3.33 8.15
CA ASN A 57 2.97 -3.98 8.40
C ASN A 57 3.11 -5.24 9.25
N SER A 58 4.15 -6.04 9.03
CA SER A 58 4.40 -7.26 9.81
C SER A 58 4.68 -6.96 11.27
N TYR A 59 5.62 -6.05 11.57
CA TYR A 59 6.04 -5.75 12.94
C TYR A 59 5.11 -4.78 13.67
N PHE A 60 4.64 -3.71 13.01
CA PHE A 60 3.91 -2.62 13.66
C PHE A 60 2.39 -2.76 13.55
N THR A 61 1.87 -3.05 12.35
CA THR A 61 0.42 -3.16 12.12
C THR A 61 -0.15 -4.44 12.71
N TYR A 62 0.41 -5.59 12.34
CA TYR A 62 -0.16 -6.90 12.67
C TYR A 62 0.61 -7.66 13.76
N GLN A 63 1.84 -7.24 14.09
CA GLN A 63 2.69 -7.88 15.12
C GLN A 63 2.87 -9.39 14.88
N THR A 64 3.15 -9.77 13.62
CA THR A 64 3.35 -11.16 13.21
C THR A 64 4.77 -11.37 12.69
N LYS A 65 5.28 -12.60 12.79
CA LYS A 65 6.59 -12.95 12.24
C LYS A 65 6.57 -12.80 10.71
N PRO A 66 7.49 -12.01 10.11
CA PRO A 66 7.65 -11.98 8.66
C PRO A 66 8.21 -13.34 8.20
N THR A 67 7.59 -13.91 7.17
CA THR A 67 8.04 -15.16 6.55
C THR A 67 8.15 -14.97 5.05
N LEU A 68 8.99 -15.76 4.38
CA LEU A 68 9.13 -15.71 2.92
C LEU A 68 7.80 -15.93 2.20
N LYS A 69 6.96 -16.83 2.72
CA LYS A 69 5.61 -17.06 2.18
C LYS A 69 4.77 -15.79 2.18
N LYS A 70 4.75 -15.05 3.30
CA LYS A 70 4.01 -13.79 3.41
C LYS A 70 4.62 -12.69 2.53
N PHE A 71 5.95 -12.67 2.40
CA PHE A 71 6.65 -11.72 1.55
C PHE A 71 6.24 -11.86 0.08
N PHE A 72 6.26 -13.07 -0.48
CA PHE A 72 5.83 -13.32 -1.86
C PHE A 72 4.33 -13.12 -2.08
N GLN A 73 3.51 -13.22 -1.03
CA GLN A 73 2.07 -12.94 -1.10
C GLN A 73 1.77 -11.44 -0.98
N PHE A 74 2.63 -10.66 -0.33
CA PHE A 74 2.38 -9.23 -0.08
C PHE A 74 2.16 -8.39 -1.35
N PRO A 75 2.84 -8.63 -2.49
CA PRO A 75 2.54 -7.97 -3.77
C PRO A 75 1.08 -8.08 -4.20
N LEU A 76 0.35 -9.12 -3.78
CA LEU A 76 -1.08 -9.26 -4.06
C LEU A 76 -1.89 -8.09 -3.51
N THR A 77 -1.45 -7.46 -2.42
CA THR A 77 -2.09 -6.26 -1.86
C THR A 77 -2.06 -5.09 -2.84
N TYR A 78 -0.97 -4.93 -3.61
CA TYR A 78 -0.84 -3.89 -4.63
C TYR A 78 -1.68 -4.21 -5.87
N VAL A 79 -1.73 -5.49 -6.27
CA VAL A 79 -2.62 -5.93 -7.37
C VAL A 79 -4.08 -5.63 -7.03
N VAL A 80 -4.51 -5.92 -5.80
CA VAL A 80 -5.86 -5.59 -5.32
C VAL A 80 -6.07 -4.08 -5.25
N ASN A 81 -5.08 -3.32 -4.79
CA ASN A 81 -5.15 -1.86 -4.75
C ASN A 81 -5.43 -1.28 -6.14
N ILE A 82 -4.60 -1.64 -7.13
CA ILE A 82 -4.72 -1.15 -8.51
C ILE A 82 -6.04 -1.62 -9.13
N SER A 83 -6.43 -2.88 -8.92
CA SER A 83 -7.66 -3.42 -9.50
C SER A 83 -8.90 -2.71 -8.97
N VAL A 84 -9.00 -2.54 -7.65
CA VAL A 84 -10.15 -1.88 -7.01
C VAL A 84 -10.17 -0.40 -7.34
N SER A 85 -9.04 0.31 -7.19
CA SER A 85 -8.98 1.73 -7.51
C SER A 85 -9.28 2.02 -8.98
N THR A 86 -8.76 1.23 -9.91
CA THR A 86 -9.04 1.41 -11.35
C THR A 86 -10.50 1.14 -11.67
N SER A 87 -11.07 0.05 -11.14
CA SER A 87 -12.47 -0.29 -11.37
C SER A 87 -13.42 0.75 -10.78
N SER A 88 -13.13 1.24 -9.56
CA SER A 88 -13.89 2.31 -8.92
C SER A 88 -13.77 3.64 -9.66
N ALA A 89 -12.57 4.01 -10.11
CA ALA A 89 -12.37 5.22 -10.90
C ALA A 89 -13.14 5.15 -12.23
N TYR A 90 -13.08 4.01 -12.92
CA TYR A 90 -13.86 3.78 -14.14
C TYR A 90 -15.37 3.89 -13.88
N PHE A 91 -15.85 3.32 -12.77
CA PHE A 91 -17.27 3.42 -12.38
C PHE A 91 -17.68 4.86 -12.09
N PHE A 92 -16.89 5.62 -11.33
CA PHE A 92 -17.20 7.03 -11.01
C PHE A 92 -17.21 7.92 -12.26
N VAL A 93 -16.20 7.79 -13.13
CA VAL A 93 -16.10 8.64 -14.32
C VAL A 93 -17.10 8.20 -15.40
N SER A 94 -17.16 6.92 -15.73
CA SER A 94 -17.89 6.44 -16.91
C SER A 94 -19.38 6.20 -16.64
N ILE A 95 -19.75 5.83 -15.42
CA ILE A 95 -21.14 5.49 -15.08
C ILE A 95 -21.80 6.64 -14.32
N LEU A 96 -21.10 7.26 -13.37
CA LEU A 96 -21.66 8.39 -12.60
C LEU A 96 -21.37 9.77 -13.21
N ASN A 97 -20.54 9.86 -14.26
CA ASN A 97 -20.09 11.13 -14.87
C ASN A 97 -19.48 12.10 -13.85
N TRP A 98 -18.77 11.57 -12.85
CA TRP A 98 -18.06 12.38 -11.88
C TRP A 98 -16.79 13.00 -12.48
N ASP A 99 -16.34 14.07 -11.84
CA ASP A 99 -15.13 14.77 -12.23
C ASP A 99 -13.90 13.82 -12.23
N LYS A 100 -13.16 13.85 -13.33
CA LYS A 100 -12.01 12.96 -13.58
C LYS A 100 -10.78 13.29 -12.71
N ASP A 101 -10.71 14.49 -12.15
CA ASP A 101 -9.60 14.92 -11.30
C ASP A 101 -9.83 14.43 -9.86
N ILE A 102 -11.08 14.41 -9.39
CA ILE A 102 -11.45 13.94 -8.04
C ILE A 102 -11.66 12.41 -7.99
N SER A 103 -12.15 11.80 -9.07
CA SER A 103 -12.51 10.37 -9.09
C SER A 103 -11.38 9.41 -8.70
N PRO A 104 -10.13 9.57 -9.17
CA PRO A 104 -9.03 8.70 -8.77
C PRO A 104 -8.73 8.79 -7.26
N LEU A 105 -8.87 9.98 -6.67
CA LEU A 105 -8.66 10.17 -5.24
C LEU A 105 -9.72 9.41 -4.43
N LEU A 106 -11.00 9.55 -4.78
CA LEU A 106 -12.08 8.80 -4.13
C LEU A 106 -11.94 7.29 -4.33
N ALA A 107 -11.56 6.86 -5.52
CA ALA A 107 -11.34 5.46 -5.82
C ALA A 107 -10.19 4.85 -4.99
N SER A 108 -9.13 5.63 -4.73
CA SER A 108 -8.03 5.21 -3.85
C SER A 108 -8.51 4.99 -2.42
N LEU A 109 -9.45 5.81 -1.92
CA LEU A 109 -10.06 5.64 -0.59
C LEU A 109 -10.91 4.37 -0.53
N VAL A 110 -11.66 4.06 -1.60
CA VAL A 110 -12.42 2.80 -1.70
C VAL A 110 -11.51 1.59 -1.68
N ALA A 111 -10.29 1.67 -2.23
CA ALA A 111 -9.34 0.56 -2.22
C ALA A 111 -8.76 0.25 -0.82
N ILE A 112 -8.76 1.20 0.11
CA ILE A 112 -8.20 1.03 1.46
C ILE A 112 -8.82 -0.16 2.22
N PRO A 113 -10.15 -0.30 2.39
CA PRO A 113 -10.72 -1.43 3.11
C PRO A 113 -10.41 -2.79 2.46
N PHE A 114 -10.41 -2.88 1.12
CA PHE A 114 -10.10 -4.12 0.40
C PHE A 114 -8.64 -4.53 0.58
N THR A 115 -7.73 -3.58 0.42
CA THR A 115 -6.29 -3.81 0.62
C THR A 115 -5.97 -4.15 2.06
N PHE A 116 -6.66 -3.53 3.03
CA PHE A 116 -6.56 -3.87 4.44
C PHE A 116 -7.00 -5.31 4.71
N ILE A 117 -8.14 -5.76 4.18
CA ILE A 117 -8.63 -7.13 4.38
C ILE A 117 -7.63 -8.15 3.82
N VAL A 118 -7.10 -7.91 2.62
CA VAL A 118 -6.14 -8.82 1.96
C VAL A 118 -4.80 -8.83 2.72
N SER A 119 -4.28 -7.66 3.08
CA SER A 119 -3.07 -7.52 3.90
C SER A 119 -3.21 -8.25 5.23
N LYS A 120 -4.35 -8.06 5.92
CA LYS A 120 -4.68 -8.75 7.16
C LYS A 120 -4.74 -10.26 6.97
N LYS A 121 -5.34 -10.77 5.89
CA LYS A 121 -5.44 -12.22 5.62
C LYS A 121 -4.06 -12.84 5.37
N ILE A 122 -3.20 -12.15 4.61
CA ILE A 122 -1.84 -12.61 4.32
C ILE A 122 -0.99 -12.60 5.60
N LEU A 123 -1.03 -11.50 6.35
CA LEU A 123 -0.12 -11.30 7.48
C LEU A 123 -0.61 -11.94 8.78
N LYS A 124 -1.92 -11.98 9.03
CA LYS A 124 -2.56 -12.57 10.22
C LYS A 124 -3.10 -13.98 9.93
N THR A 125 -2.25 -14.87 9.43
CA THR A 125 -2.58 -16.30 9.28
C THR A 125 -2.48 -17.01 10.64
N GLN A 126 -3.42 -17.91 10.91
CA GLN A 126 -3.74 -18.52 12.22
C GLN A 126 -2.62 -19.38 12.86
N ASN A 127 -1.48 -19.57 12.19
CA ASN A 127 -0.36 -20.39 12.66
C ASN A 127 0.70 -19.64 13.49
N ASP A 128 0.47 -18.36 13.80
CA ASP A 128 1.46 -17.50 14.49
C ASP A 128 1.13 -17.18 15.97
N ILE A 129 0.21 -17.94 16.59
CA ILE A 129 -0.09 -17.87 18.04
C ILE A 129 0.30 -19.19 18.68
#